data_AF-A0A1L6FF40-F1
#
_entry.id   AF-A0A1L6FF40-F1
#
_cell.length_a   1.000
_cell.length_b   1.000
_cell.length_c   1.000
_cell.angle_alpha   90.00
_cell.angle_beta   90.00
_cell.angle_gamma   90.00
#
_symmetry.space_group_name_H-M   'P 1'
#
loop_
_entity.id
_entity.type
_entity.pdbx_description
1 polymer ?
#
loop_
_entity_poly.entity_id
_entity_poly.type
_entity_poly.pdbx_seq_one_letter_code
_entity_poly.pdbx_strand_id
1 'polypeptide(L)'
;MDTYREPWAQGRSPEQLAAAVMFRCYDEGVPPPSILVFSGRGVQAKWLLDGTLPRQALPRWNACQRYLIDRLAGLGADPAAKDASRVLRLVNTVNSKSGEVCRVIHVERGPDGEPIRYNFEYLAEALLPVARWDIEADRKARADRRQFKLLPGGQTGNLRSLNGRQLAWDRLEDLRTLAALRGGVAEGERMQHLFWRLNFLLLSGATHSGQMYHEAAALARELDPRWNYRSGELMTLYAKAKAHEAGEKVEFGGKQLSPLYTPKNDTLISLFHITDDEQRKLRTLISRDMATERRRDRDRKRDEARRRAAGAVDRATYEANSASRQKPWEAFGMSRASWYRAGKPMPACETGSSPITAAKVDRKA
;
A
#
# COMPACT_ATOMS: atom_id res chain seq x y z
N MET A 1 2.49 -8.53 -19.62
CA MET A 1 1.22 -7.81 -19.39
C MET A 1 0.11 -8.82 -19.37
N ASP A 2 -0.61 -8.88 -18.26
CA ASP A 2 -1.72 -9.78 -18.02
C ASP A 2 -3.02 -9.15 -18.51
N THR A 3 -3.06 -8.78 -19.79
CA THR A 3 -4.19 -8.06 -20.42
C THR A 3 -5.52 -8.80 -20.26
N TYR A 4 -5.53 -10.13 -20.12
CA TYR A 4 -6.73 -10.91 -19.83
C TYR A 4 -7.41 -10.57 -18.50
N ARG A 5 -6.73 -9.85 -17.59
CA ARG A 5 -7.29 -9.35 -16.32
C ARG A 5 -7.92 -7.97 -16.47
N GLU A 6 -7.64 -7.29 -17.56
CA GLU A 6 -8.01 -5.89 -17.75
C GLU A 6 -9.35 -5.77 -18.48
N PRO A 7 -10.34 -5.02 -17.94
CA PRO A 7 -11.64 -4.84 -18.59
C PRO A 7 -11.54 -4.26 -20.01
N TRP A 8 -10.59 -3.34 -20.24
CA TRP A 8 -10.43 -2.70 -21.55
C TRP A 8 -9.99 -3.66 -22.66
N ALA A 9 -9.36 -4.78 -22.29
CA ALA A 9 -8.78 -5.75 -23.21
C ALA A 9 -9.75 -6.88 -23.58
N GLN A 10 -10.91 -6.97 -22.93
CA GLN A 10 -11.90 -8.00 -23.21
C GLN A 10 -12.42 -7.87 -24.66
N GLY A 11 -12.49 -9.00 -25.37
CA GLY A 11 -12.94 -9.06 -26.77
C GLY A 11 -11.97 -8.50 -27.81
N ARG A 12 -10.80 -7.98 -27.40
CA ARG A 12 -9.78 -7.49 -28.34
C ARG A 12 -8.93 -8.61 -28.92
N SER A 13 -8.57 -8.50 -30.20
CA SER A 13 -7.61 -9.41 -30.84
C SER A 13 -6.19 -9.17 -30.30
N PRO A 14 -5.27 -10.15 -30.41
CA PRO A 14 -3.87 -9.96 -30.05
C PRO A 14 -3.22 -8.76 -30.77
N GLU A 15 -3.55 -8.52 -32.03
CA GLU A 15 -3.07 -7.38 -32.82
C GLU A 15 -3.57 -6.04 -32.24
N GLN A 16 -4.83 -5.98 -31.80
CA GLN A 16 -5.38 -4.80 -31.12
C GLN A 16 -4.73 -4.57 -29.76
N LEU A 17 -4.34 -5.63 -29.05
CA LEU A 17 -3.55 -5.51 -27.81
C LEU A 17 -2.16 -4.96 -28.11
N ALA A 18 -1.50 -5.43 -29.17
CA ALA A 18 -0.21 -4.89 -29.58
C ALA A 18 -0.30 -3.40 -29.94
N ALA A 19 -1.31 -3.01 -30.72
CA ALA A 19 -1.55 -1.61 -31.07
C ALA A 19 -1.76 -0.72 -29.83
N ALA A 20 -2.49 -1.20 -28.81
CA ALA A 20 -2.68 -0.47 -27.56
C ALA A 20 -1.36 -0.27 -26.78
N VAL A 21 -0.49 -1.28 -26.78
CA VAL A 21 0.85 -1.18 -26.16
C VAL A 21 1.71 -0.18 -26.91
N MET A 22 1.76 -0.27 -28.24
CA MET A 22 2.53 0.65 -29.09
C MET A 22 2.05 2.10 -28.91
N PHE A 23 0.72 2.31 -28.92
CA PHE A 23 0.13 3.62 -28.69
C PHE A 23 0.52 4.19 -27.33
N ARG A 24 0.43 3.39 -26.25
CA ARG A 24 0.83 3.84 -24.91
C ARG A 24 2.31 4.16 -24.82
N CYS A 25 3.17 3.40 -25.49
CA CYS A 25 4.59 3.70 -25.56
C CYS A 25 4.84 5.05 -26.24
N TYR A 26 4.20 5.29 -27.38
CA TYR A 26 4.31 6.57 -28.09
C TYR A 26 3.81 7.76 -27.27
N ASP A 27 2.61 7.63 -26.66
CA ASP A 27 1.96 8.66 -25.85
C ASP A 27 2.78 9.04 -24.60
N GLU A 28 3.40 8.05 -23.95
CA GLU A 28 4.22 8.26 -22.74
C GLU A 28 5.70 8.59 -23.07
N GLY A 29 6.06 8.71 -24.35
CA GLY A 29 7.45 8.92 -24.78
C GLY A 29 8.39 7.76 -24.44
N VAL A 30 7.85 6.56 -24.24
CA VAL A 30 8.61 5.34 -23.98
C VAL A 30 9.09 4.76 -25.31
N PRO A 31 10.40 4.44 -25.47
CA PRO A 31 10.88 3.77 -26.68
C PRO A 31 10.06 2.52 -27.00
N PRO A 32 9.69 2.28 -28.27
CA PRO A 32 8.81 1.17 -28.61
C PRO A 32 9.44 -0.19 -28.28
N PRO A 33 8.65 -1.19 -27.84
CA PRO A 33 9.17 -2.53 -27.67
C PRO A 33 9.62 -3.10 -29.02
N SER A 34 10.80 -3.72 -29.05
CA SER A 34 11.35 -4.38 -30.23
C SER A 34 10.43 -5.47 -30.78
N ILE A 35 9.84 -6.26 -29.87
CA ILE A 35 8.97 -7.39 -30.22
C ILE A 35 7.83 -7.47 -29.20
N LEU A 36 6.61 -7.68 -29.69
CA LEU A 36 5.46 -8.09 -28.87
C LEU A 36 5.10 -9.54 -29.18
N VAL A 37 5.03 -10.35 -28.14
CA VAL A 37 4.68 -11.79 -28.23
C VAL A 37 3.37 -12.03 -27.50
N PHE A 38 2.38 -12.57 -28.22
CA PHE A 38 1.18 -13.10 -27.60
C PHE A 38 1.51 -14.42 -26.89
N SER A 39 1.17 -14.49 -25.61
CA SER A 39 1.45 -15.65 -24.74
C SER A 39 0.27 -16.64 -24.66
N GLY A 40 -0.75 -16.47 -25.50
CA GLY A 40 -2.01 -17.20 -25.46
C GLY A 40 -3.09 -16.59 -24.56
N ARG A 41 -2.74 -15.64 -23.68
CA ARG A 41 -3.69 -14.91 -22.81
C ARG A 41 -3.35 -13.43 -22.64
N GLY A 42 -2.06 -13.12 -22.60
CA GLY A 42 -1.56 -11.76 -22.48
C GLY A 42 -0.40 -11.47 -23.43
N VAL A 43 0.22 -10.31 -23.29
CA VAL A 43 1.29 -9.84 -24.18
C VAL A 43 2.61 -9.71 -23.42
N GLN A 44 3.70 -10.20 -24.02
CA GLN A 44 5.07 -9.98 -23.57
C GLN A 44 5.69 -8.90 -24.46
N ALA A 45 6.03 -7.76 -23.86
CA ALA A 45 6.80 -6.71 -24.53
C ALA A 45 8.30 -6.93 -24.26
N LYS A 46 9.11 -6.92 -25.32
CA LYS A 46 10.55 -7.17 -25.25
C LYS A 46 11.30 -6.00 -25.87
N TRP A 47 12.18 -5.38 -25.09
CA TRP A 47 13.20 -4.45 -25.57
C TRP A 47 14.51 -5.21 -25.70
N LEU A 48 14.96 -5.41 -26.93
CA LEU A 48 16.23 -6.07 -27.22
C LEU A 48 17.37 -5.09 -27.04
N LEU A 49 18.47 -5.56 -26.44
CA LEU A 49 19.69 -4.77 -26.28
C LEU A 49 20.70 -5.12 -27.36
N ASP A 50 21.55 -4.16 -27.71
CA ASP A 50 22.66 -4.32 -28.65
C ASP A 50 23.81 -5.19 -28.10
N GLY A 51 23.92 -5.29 -26.78
CA GLY A 51 24.97 -6.06 -26.10
C GLY A 51 24.54 -6.66 -24.76
N THR A 52 25.44 -7.46 -24.20
CA THR A 52 25.27 -8.02 -22.85
C THR A 52 25.55 -6.95 -21.79
N LEU A 53 24.89 -7.08 -20.64
CA LEU A 53 25.05 -6.14 -19.53
C LEU A 53 25.96 -6.73 -18.45
N PRO A 54 26.91 -5.95 -17.90
CA PRO A 54 27.69 -6.38 -16.76
C PRO A 54 26.83 -6.41 -15.49
N ARG A 55 27.20 -7.26 -14.53
CA ARG A 55 26.47 -7.40 -13.25
C ARG A 55 26.30 -6.06 -12.51
N GLN A 56 27.26 -5.14 -12.62
CA GLN A 56 27.16 -3.83 -11.95
C GLN A 56 26.00 -2.96 -12.49
N ALA A 57 25.50 -3.23 -13.70
CA ALA A 57 24.37 -2.49 -14.29
C ALA A 57 23.00 -2.90 -13.71
N LEU A 58 22.92 -4.01 -12.96
CA LEU A 58 21.67 -4.57 -12.44
C LEU A 58 20.80 -3.55 -11.68
N PRO A 59 21.32 -2.67 -10.79
CA PRO A 59 20.50 -1.68 -10.12
C PRO A 59 19.82 -0.68 -11.07
N ARG A 60 20.54 -0.26 -12.12
CA ARG A 60 20.01 0.66 -13.14
C ARG A 60 19.04 -0.04 -14.08
N TRP A 61 19.35 -1.27 -14.48
CA TRP A 61 18.43 -2.11 -15.25
C TRP A 61 17.11 -2.32 -14.49
N ASN A 62 17.17 -2.61 -13.18
CA ASN A 62 15.99 -2.71 -12.33
C ASN A 62 15.18 -1.40 -12.27
N ALA A 63 15.84 -0.24 -12.35
CA ALA A 63 15.16 1.05 -12.40
C ALA A 63 14.41 1.21 -13.73
N CYS A 64 15.02 0.85 -14.86
CA CYS A 64 14.36 0.87 -16.17
C CYS A 64 13.14 -0.08 -16.20
N GLN A 65 13.28 -1.30 -15.66
CA GLN A 65 12.15 -2.24 -15.56
C GLN A 65 11.01 -1.70 -14.72
N ARG A 66 11.33 -1.07 -13.57
CA ARG A 66 10.31 -0.41 -12.73
C ARG A 66 9.59 0.68 -13.50
N TYR A 67 10.33 1.55 -14.19
CA TYR A 67 9.76 2.62 -14.98
C TYR A 67 8.82 2.09 -16.06
N LEU A 68 9.25 1.09 -16.84
CA LEU A 68 8.40 0.45 -17.86
C LEU A 68 7.14 -0.16 -17.27
N ILE A 69 7.24 -0.87 -16.15
CA ILE A 69 6.09 -1.47 -15.47
C ILE A 69 5.13 -0.40 -14.98
N ASP A 70 5.63 0.67 -14.37
CA ASP A 70 4.79 1.73 -13.82
C ASP A 70 4.05 2.47 -14.96
N ARG A 71 4.71 2.73 -16.10
CA ARG A 71 4.10 3.34 -17.30
C ARG A 71 3.07 2.44 -17.98
N LEU A 72 3.32 1.14 -17.98
CA LEU A 72 2.45 0.14 -18.61
C LEU A 72 1.46 -0.50 -17.62
N ALA A 73 1.40 -0.04 -16.37
CA ALA A 73 0.53 -0.58 -15.33
C ALA A 73 -0.94 -0.56 -15.76
N GLY A 74 -1.38 0.53 -16.42
CA GLY A 74 -2.75 0.66 -16.94
C GLY A 74 -3.08 -0.32 -18.08
N LEU A 75 -2.08 -0.97 -18.68
CA LEU A 75 -2.27 -2.04 -19.66
C LEU A 75 -2.11 -3.45 -19.04
N GLY A 76 -2.04 -3.55 -17.72
CA GLY A 76 -1.87 -4.81 -17.00
C GLY A 76 -0.42 -5.29 -16.91
N ALA A 77 0.56 -4.39 -16.85
CA ALA A 77 1.94 -4.79 -16.57
C ALA A 77 2.06 -5.49 -15.21
N ASP A 78 2.73 -6.65 -15.18
CA ASP A 78 2.94 -7.43 -13.95
C ASP A 78 4.02 -6.75 -13.08
N PRO A 79 3.70 -6.29 -11.85
CA PRO A 79 4.64 -5.63 -10.96
C PRO A 79 5.83 -6.50 -10.57
N ALA A 80 5.68 -7.83 -10.67
CA ALA A 80 6.73 -8.79 -10.35
C ALA A 80 7.71 -9.03 -11.51
N ALA A 81 7.44 -8.53 -12.73
CA ALA A 81 8.28 -8.72 -13.91
C ALA A 81 9.56 -7.84 -13.91
N LYS A 82 10.28 -7.80 -12.77
CA LYS A 82 11.46 -6.95 -12.53
C LYS A 82 12.74 -7.78 -12.39
N ASP A 83 12.68 -9.08 -12.69
CA ASP A 83 13.78 -10.01 -12.56
C ASP A 83 14.64 -10.08 -13.84
N ALA A 84 15.96 -10.02 -13.66
CA ALA A 84 16.92 -10.08 -14.78
C ALA A 84 16.90 -11.42 -15.54
N SER A 85 16.35 -12.46 -14.91
CA SER A 85 16.24 -13.79 -15.48
C SER A 85 14.82 -14.32 -15.25
N ARG A 86 13.98 -14.27 -16.29
CA ARG A 86 12.62 -14.80 -16.27
C ARG A 86 12.44 -15.91 -17.29
N VAL A 87 11.73 -16.97 -16.91
CA VAL A 87 11.28 -17.98 -17.86
C VAL A 87 10.01 -17.49 -18.53
N LEU A 88 10.09 -17.21 -19.84
CA LEU A 88 8.96 -16.77 -20.64
C LEU A 88 8.47 -17.91 -21.55
N ARG A 89 7.18 -17.88 -21.91
CA ARG A 89 6.65 -18.85 -22.90
C ARG A 89 7.37 -18.70 -24.24
N LEU A 90 7.72 -19.84 -24.83
CA LEU A 90 8.38 -19.91 -26.13
C LEU A 90 7.36 -19.70 -27.26
N VAL A 91 7.78 -19.00 -28.31
CA VAL A 91 6.99 -18.84 -29.54
C VAL A 91 6.75 -20.20 -30.18
N ASN A 92 5.62 -20.37 -30.86
CA ASN A 92 5.14 -21.62 -31.48
C ASN A 92 4.81 -22.74 -30.47
N THR A 93 4.56 -22.41 -29.21
CA THR A 93 4.05 -23.36 -28.20
C THR A 93 2.61 -23.07 -27.82
N VAL A 94 1.86 -24.10 -27.44
CA VAL A 94 0.45 -23.97 -27.02
C VAL A 94 0.36 -23.64 -25.54
N ASN A 95 -0.40 -22.61 -25.20
CA ASN A 95 -0.74 -22.31 -23.82
C ASN A 95 -1.87 -23.22 -23.36
N SER A 96 -1.57 -24.19 -22.50
CA SER A 96 -2.54 -25.16 -21.98
C SER A 96 -3.74 -24.54 -21.26
N LYS A 97 -3.64 -23.28 -20.78
CA LYS A 97 -4.75 -22.60 -20.10
C LYS A 97 -5.78 -22.01 -21.05
N SER A 98 -5.42 -21.73 -22.30
CA SER A 98 -6.31 -21.12 -23.28
C SER A 98 -6.44 -21.91 -24.58
N GLY A 99 -5.58 -22.90 -24.82
CA GLY A 99 -5.49 -23.60 -26.10
C GLY A 99 -4.82 -22.80 -27.22
N GLU A 100 -4.49 -21.53 -26.96
CA GLU A 100 -3.93 -20.61 -27.95
C GLU A 100 -2.43 -20.81 -28.19
N VAL A 101 -1.99 -20.56 -29.42
CA VAL A 101 -0.57 -20.63 -29.80
C VAL A 101 0.14 -19.32 -29.45
N CYS A 102 1.28 -19.43 -28.78
CA CYS A 102 2.15 -18.30 -28.52
C CYS A 102 2.81 -17.85 -29.83
N ARG A 103 2.60 -16.61 -30.24
CA ARG A 103 3.09 -16.09 -31.53
C ARG A 103 3.58 -14.66 -31.43
N VAL A 104 4.50 -14.28 -32.31
CA VAL A 104 4.89 -12.87 -32.48
C VAL A 104 3.71 -12.13 -33.11
N ILE A 105 3.32 -11.01 -32.51
CA ILE A 105 2.18 -10.20 -32.96
C ILE A 105 2.59 -8.80 -33.42
N HIS A 106 3.80 -8.35 -33.07
CA HIS A 106 4.41 -7.13 -33.57
C HIS A 106 5.93 -7.25 -33.58
N VAL A 107 6.57 -6.68 -34.60
CA VAL A 107 8.01 -6.49 -34.68
C VAL A 107 8.26 -5.05 -35.09
N GLU A 108 8.91 -4.29 -34.22
CA GLU A 108 9.35 -2.94 -34.54
C GLU A 108 10.67 -3.03 -35.29
N ARG A 109 10.70 -2.61 -36.55
CA ARG A 109 11.88 -2.75 -37.41
C ARG A 109 12.86 -1.60 -37.21
N GLY A 110 14.13 -1.94 -37.05
CA GLY A 110 15.24 -1.00 -37.08
C GLY A 110 15.64 -0.61 -38.51
N PRO A 111 16.65 0.27 -38.67
CA PRO A 111 17.15 0.69 -39.97
C PRO A 111 17.71 -0.44 -40.84
N ASP A 112 18.14 -1.54 -40.21
CA ASP A 112 18.66 -2.76 -40.83
C ASP A 112 17.56 -3.74 -41.27
N GLY A 113 16.28 -3.42 -41.01
CA GLY A 113 15.13 -4.29 -41.30
C GLY A 113 14.89 -5.40 -40.27
N GLU A 114 15.83 -5.59 -39.33
CA GLU A 114 15.73 -6.51 -38.20
C GLU A 114 14.94 -5.86 -37.05
N PRO A 115 14.54 -6.61 -36.01
CA PRO A 115 13.93 -6.00 -34.82
C PRO A 115 14.87 -4.96 -34.20
N ILE A 116 14.35 -3.75 -33.91
CA ILE A 116 15.13 -2.65 -33.34
C ILE A 116 15.81 -3.10 -32.04
N ARG A 117 17.10 -2.80 -31.92
CA ARG A 117 17.89 -3.07 -30.71
C ARG A 117 18.33 -1.75 -30.10
N TYR A 118 18.37 -1.71 -28.79
CA TYR A 118 18.69 -0.49 -28.04
C TYR A 118 20.06 -0.60 -27.38
N ASN A 119 20.85 0.45 -27.55
CA ASN A 119 21.94 0.68 -26.62
C ASN A 119 21.39 0.92 -25.21
N PHE A 120 21.92 0.21 -24.22
CA PHE A 120 21.36 0.29 -22.87
C PHE A 120 21.51 1.67 -22.22
N GLU A 121 22.57 2.42 -22.53
CA GLU A 121 22.74 3.78 -22.01
C GLU A 121 21.66 4.71 -22.56
N TYR A 122 21.45 4.66 -23.89
CA TYR A 122 20.37 5.40 -24.55
C TYR A 122 18.99 5.01 -24.00
N LEU A 123 18.71 3.71 -23.87
CA LEU A 123 17.43 3.24 -23.34
C LEU A 123 17.22 3.73 -21.90
N ALA A 124 18.26 3.70 -21.07
CA ALA A 124 18.16 4.18 -19.70
C ALA A 124 17.97 5.69 -19.62
N GLU A 125 18.60 6.47 -20.50
CA GLU A 125 18.41 7.92 -20.58
C GLU A 125 17.00 8.29 -21.04
N ALA A 126 16.46 7.58 -22.03
CA ALA A 126 15.10 7.79 -22.51
C ALA A 126 14.03 7.41 -21.47
N LEU A 127 14.28 6.39 -20.63
CA LEU A 127 13.32 5.91 -19.65
C LEU A 127 13.43 6.60 -18.29
N LEU A 128 14.64 6.89 -17.81
CA LEU A 128 14.81 7.34 -16.44
C LEU A 128 14.72 8.87 -16.35
N PRO A 129 13.97 9.41 -15.38
CA PRO A 129 13.76 10.86 -15.27
C PRO A 129 14.98 11.64 -14.77
N VAL A 130 16.05 10.94 -14.37
CA VAL A 130 17.26 11.55 -13.81
C VAL A 130 18.47 10.95 -14.52
N ALA A 131 19.32 11.82 -15.04
CA ALA A 131 20.54 11.39 -15.71
C ALA A 131 21.52 10.76 -14.73
N ARG A 132 22.41 9.90 -15.26
CA ARG A 132 23.38 9.15 -14.43
C ARG A 132 24.29 10.07 -13.62
N TRP A 133 24.78 11.15 -14.22
CA TRP A 133 25.71 12.08 -13.55
C TRP A 133 25.05 12.82 -12.39
N ASP A 134 23.75 13.12 -12.48
CA ASP A 134 23.00 13.76 -11.40
C ASP A 134 22.87 12.82 -10.20
N ILE A 135 22.62 11.53 -10.43
CA ILE A 135 22.54 10.53 -9.35
C ILE A 135 23.90 10.34 -8.66
N GLU A 136 24.99 10.35 -9.43
CA GLU A 136 26.36 10.24 -8.90
C GLU A 136 26.73 11.48 -8.07
N ALA A 137 26.41 12.69 -8.55
CA ALA A 137 26.59 13.94 -7.83
C ALA A 137 25.75 13.99 -6.54
N ASP A 138 24.49 13.56 -6.60
CA ASP A 138 23.58 13.57 -5.46
C ASP A 138 23.97 12.52 -4.40
N ARG A 139 24.52 11.36 -4.82
CA ARG A 139 25.13 10.40 -3.90
C ARG A 139 26.33 10.98 -3.17
N LYS A 140 27.22 11.69 -3.88
CA LYS A 140 28.38 12.36 -3.29
C LYS A 140 27.93 13.42 -2.28
N ALA A 141 27.01 14.30 -2.67
CA ALA A 141 26.45 15.32 -1.80
C ALA A 141 25.73 14.74 -0.56
N ARG A 142 25.03 13.62 -0.69
CA ARG A 142 24.39 12.93 0.45
C ARG A 142 25.40 12.26 1.36
N ALA A 143 26.51 11.74 0.83
CA ALA A 143 27.60 11.20 1.64
C ALA A 143 28.26 12.33 2.47
N ASP A 144 28.49 13.49 1.85
CA ASP A 144 29.07 14.66 2.51
C ASP A 144 28.12 15.24 3.58
N ARG A 145 26.81 15.25 3.32
CA ARG A 145 25.77 15.68 4.28
C ARG A 145 25.46 14.67 5.40
N ARG A 146 25.98 13.44 5.32
CA ARG A 146 25.64 12.34 6.24
C ARG A 146 26.31 12.44 7.62
N GLN A 147 26.96 13.58 7.92
CA GLN A 147 27.34 13.96 9.28
C GLN A 147 26.09 14.24 10.11
N PHE A 148 25.45 13.18 10.62
CA PHE A 148 24.32 13.30 11.53
C PHE A 148 24.76 13.95 12.84
N LYS A 149 24.17 15.09 13.22
CA LYS A 149 24.18 15.57 14.60
C LYS A 149 23.08 14.85 15.36
N LEU A 150 23.46 14.02 16.32
CA LEU A 150 22.51 13.38 17.23
C LEU A 150 21.98 14.47 18.18
N LEU A 151 20.72 14.88 18.02
CA LEU A 151 20.05 15.73 19.01
C LEU A 151 19.45 14.82 20.10
N PRO A 152 19.81 15.01 21.38
CA PRO A 152 19.25 14.21 22.46
C PRO A 152 17.77 14.55 22.63
N GLY A 153 16.89 13.63 22.23
CA GLY A 153 15.44 13.76 22.41
C GLY A 153 15.01 13.33 23.80
N GLY A 154 14.61 14.29 24.64
CA GLY A 154 14.05 14.03 25.97
C GLY A 154 12.55 13.74 25.91
N GLN A 155 12.17 12.50 25.59
CA GLN A 155 10.91 11.87 26.04
C GLN A 155 10.85 10.42 25.52
N THR A 156 11.21 9.47 26.38
CA THR A 156 11.28 8.02 26.08
C THR A 156 10.24 7.21 26.87
N GLY A 157 9.18 7.85 27.40
CA GLY A 157 8.30 7.20 28.38
C GLY A 157 7.12 6.39 27.83
N ASN A 158 6.47 6.82 26.73
CA ASN A 158 5.14 6.30 26.35
C ASN A 158 5.00 5.87 24.89
N LEU A 159 6.10 5.52 24.21
CA LEU A 159 6.03 4.95 22.87
C LEU A 159 5.71 3.45 22.97
N ARG A 160 4.51 3.04 22.53
CA ARG A 160 4.22 1.62 22.31
C ARG A 160 5.25 1.09 21.32
N SER A 161 6.08 0.13 21.74
CA SER A 161 7.01 -0.54 20.84
C SER A 161 6.23 -1.26 19.74
N LEU A 162 6.73 -1.18 18.51
CA LEU A 162 6.14 -1.90 17.39
C LEU A 162 6.30 -3.41 17.63
N ASN A 163 5.20 -4.08 17.97
CA ASN A 163 5.20 -5.53 18.12
C ASN A 163 5.19 -6.18 16.73
N GLY A 164 6.36 -6.62 16.26
CA GLY A 164 6.53 -7.25 14.95
C GLY A 164 5.69 -8.52 14.76
N ARG A 165 5.44 -9.29 15.83
CA ARG A 165 4.57 -10.49 15.78
C ARG A 165 3.11 -10.11 15.55
N GLN A 166 2.63 -9.09 16.28
CA GLN A 166 1.28 -8.56 16.07
C GLN A 166 1.11 -7.99 14.66
N LEU A 167 2.11 -7.26 14.16
CA LEU A 167 2.08 -6.74 12.78
C LEU A 167 1.99 -7.87 11.75
N ALA A 168 2.75 -8.95 11.93
CA ALA A 168 2.69 -10.11 11.05
C ALA A 168 1.29 -10.76 11.08
N TRP A 169 0.72 -10.95 12.27
CA TRP A 169 -0.65 -11.46 12.42
C TRP A 169 -1.69 -10.56 11.75
N ASP A 170 -1.64 -9.25 12.02
CA ASP A 170 -2.57 -8.29 11.42
C ASP A 170 -2.47 -8.28 9.88
N ARG A 171 -1.27 -8.49 9.32
CA ARG A 171 -1.05 -8.62 7.86
C ARG A 171 -1.64 -9.92 7.29
N LEU A 172 -1.56 -11.03 8.02
CA LEU A 172 -2.22 -12.28 7.65
C LEU A 172 -3.74 -12.08 7.56
N GLU A 173 -4.32 -11.43 8.56
CA GLU A 173 -5.76 -11.11 8.59
C GLU A 173 -6.16 -10.10 7.51
N ASP A 174 -5.32 -9.12 7.18
CA ASP A 174 -5.55 -8.24 6.04
C ASP A 174 -5.58 -9.04 4.72
N LEU A 175 -4.70 -10.03 4.52
CA LEU A 175 -4.73 -10.88 3.33
C LEU A 175 -5.95 -11.82 3.28
N ARG A 176 -6.50 -12.21 4.43
CA ARG A 176 -7.80 -12.93 4.53
C ARG A 176 -8.96 -12.03 4.14
N THR A 177 -8.97 -10.83 4.72
CA THR A 177 -9.97 -9.79 4.43
C THR A 177 -9.94 -9.42 2.95
N LEU A 178 -8.76 -9.24 2.35
CA LEU A 178 -8.60 -8.95 0.92
C LEU A 178 -9.24 -10.03 0.04
N ALA A 179 -8.99 -11.31 0.33
CA ALA A 179 -9.61 -12.40 -0.40
C ALA A 179 -11.14 -12.40 -0.23
N ALA A 180 -11.64 -12.16 0.98
CA ALA A 180 -13.08 -12.07 1.24
C ALA A 180 -13.73 -10.92 0.46
N LEU A 181 -13.09 -9.74 0.40
CA LEU A 181 -13.55 -8.58 -0.36
C LEU A 181 -13.64 -8.85 -1.87
N ARG A 182 -12.78 -9.73 -2.39
CA ARG A 182 -12.73 -10.15 -3.80
C ARG A 182 -13.61 -11.37 -4.11
N GLY A 183 -14.32 -11.92 -3.13
CA GLY A 183 -15.14 -13.13 -3.30
C GLY A 183 -14.33 -14.44 -3.39
N GLY A 184 -13.08 -14.43 -2.94
CA GLY A 184 -12.15 -15.56 -3.00
C GLY A 184 -10.79 -15.15 -3.56
N VAL A 185 -9.90 -16.12 -3.75
CA VAL A 185 -8.60 -15.91 -4.40
C VAL A 185 -8.65 -16.42 -5.83
N ALA A 186 -8.33 -15.54 -6.78
CA ALA A 186 -8.35 -15.85 -8.20
C ALA A 186 -7.34 -16.94 -8.59
N GLU A 187 -7.63 -17.66 -9.68
CA GLU A 187 -6.69 -18.62 -10.24
C GLU A 187 -5.38 -17.91 -10.67
N GLY A 188 -4.26 -18.41 -10.15
CA GLY A 188 -2.93 -17.86 -10.38
C GLY A 188 -2.37 -17.05 -9.20
N GLU A 189 -3.22 -16.60 -8.28
CA GLU A 189 -2.80 -15.86 -7.08
C GLU A 189 -2.71 -16.75 -5.83
N ARG A 190 -3.25 -17.97 -5.89
CA ARG A 190 -3.30 -18.90 -4.75
C ARG A 190 -1.93 -19.20 -4.13
N MET A 191 -0.91 -19.45 -4.95
CA MET A 191 0.46 -19.69 -4.44
C MET A 191 1.06 -18.45 -3.79
N GLN A 192 0.83 -17.27 -4.37
CA GLN A 192 1.26 -16.00 -3.80
C GLN A 192 0.58 -15.75 -2.45
N HIS A 193 -0.73 -15.95 -2.36
CA HIS A 193 -1.48 -15.88 -1.10
C HIS A 193 -0.97 -16.90 -0.08
N LEU A 194 -0.82 -18.16 -0.47
CA LEU A 194 -0.33 -19.22 0.41
C LEU A 194 1.05 -18.88 0.97
N PHE A 195 1.99 -18.50 0.11
CA PHE A 195 3.34 -18.12 0.49
C PHE A 195 3.36 -16.97 1.50
N TRP A 196 2.66 -15.86 1.21
CA TRP A 196 2.69 -14.69 2.09
C TRP A 196 1.94 -14.90 3.40
N ARG A 197 0.77 -15.58 3.37
CA ARG A 197 0.03 -15.93 4.57
C ARG A 197 0.86 -16.84 5.48
N LEU A 198 1.50 -17.86 4.92
CA LEU A 198 2.35 -18.77 5.66
C LEU A 198 3.61 -18.08 6.23
N ASN A 199 4.25 -17.21 5.45
CA ASN A 199 5.37 -16.39 5.92
C ASN A 199 4.97 -15.49 7.10
N PHE A 200 3.78 -14.88 7.07
CA PHE A 200 3.29 -14.08 8.18
C PHE A 200 2.87 -14.91 9.39
N LEU A 201 2.31 -16.09 9.18
CA LEU A 201 2.01 -17.04 10.25
C LEU A 201 3.30 -17.43 11.00
N LEU A 202 4.38 -17.73 10.27
CA LEU A 202 5.71 -18.01 10.83
C LEU A 202 6.29 -16.78 11.57
N LEU A 203 6.21 -15.59 10.99
CA LEU A 203 6.70 -14.35 11.62
C LEU A 203 5.92 -13.97 12.89
N SER A 204 4.63 -14.29 12.94
CA SER A 204 3.80 -14.06 14.14
C SER A 204 4.16 -15.00 15.29
N GLY A 205 4.81 -16.14 14.99
CA GLY A 205 5.08 -17.21 15.94
C GLY A 205 3.90 -18.12 16.22
N ALA A 206 2.81 -18.01 15.45
CA ALA A 206 1.65 -18.90 15.54
C ALA A 206 1.92 -20.31 14.98
N THR A 207 2.95 -20.47 14.15
CA THR A 207 3.46 -21.76 13.67
C THR A 207 4.99 -21.79 13.71
N HIS A 208 5.55 -22.98 13.55
CA HIS A 208 6.96 -23.25 13.41
C HIS A 208 7.23 -24.21 12.23
N SER A 209 8.50 -24.45 11.91
CA SER A 209 8.99 -25.21 10.75
C SER A 209 8.43 -26.64 10.73
N GLY A 210 8.47 -27.32 11.88
CA GLY A 210 7.92 -28.68 12.05
C GLY A 210 6.41 -28.81 11.72
N GLN A 211 5.60 -27.76 11.93
CA GLN A 211 4.17 -27.77 11.60
C GLN A 211 3.85 -27.01 10.30
N MET A 212 4.84 -26.38 9.68
CA MET A 212 4.66 -25.47 8.54
C MET A 212 3.88 -26.11 7.38
N TYR A 213 4.14 -27.38 7.05
CA TYR A 213 3.43 -28.05 5.95
C TYR A 213 1.98 -28.42 6.28
N HIS A 214 1.68 -28.68 7.56
CA HIS A 214 0.30 -28.89 8.02
C HIS A 214 -0.49 -27.58 7.93
N GLU A 215 0.10 -26.48 8.40
CA GLU A 215 -0.49 -25.14 8.27
C GLU A 215 -0.63 -24.71 6.81
N ALA A 216 0.36 -25.02 5.98
CA ALA A 216 0.28 -24.77 4.53
C ALA A 216 -0.88 -25.52 3.88
N ALA A 217 -1.12 -26.78 4.27
CA ALA A 217 -2.26 -27.56 3.79
C ALA A 217 -3.60 -27.02 4.30
N ALA A 218 -3.66 -26.50 5.53
CA ALA A 218 -4.85 -25.83 6.05
C ALA A 218 -5.14 -24.53 5.29
N LEU A 219 -4.13 -23.67 5.11
CA LEU A 219 -4.23 -22.42 4.35
C LEU A 219 -4.57 -22.68 2.87
N ALA A 220 -4.02 -23.72 2.24
CA ALA A 220 -4.35 -24.06 0.86
C ALA A 220 -5.83 -24.44 0.71
N ARG A 221 -6.38 -25.23 1.63
CA ARG A 221 -7.81 -25.57 1.67
C ARG A 221 -8.70 -24.37 1.95
N GLU A 222 -8.24 -23.44 2.79
CA GLU A 222 -8.91 -22.16 3.04
C GLU A 222 -9.00 -21.30 1.76
N LEU A 223 -7.93 -21.30 0.95
CA LEU A 223 -7.88 -20.51 -0.30
C LEU A 223 -8.78 -21.09 -1.39
N ASP A 224 -8.71 -22.40 -1.60
CA ASP A 224 -9.57 -23.13 -2.54
C ASP A 224 -9.53 -24.63 -2.18
N PRO A 225 -10.64 -25.24 -1.75
CA PRO A 225 -10.69 -26.65 -1.37
C PRO A 225 -10.28 -27.63 -2.48
N ARG A 226 -10.38 -27.23 -3.75
CA ARG A 226 -10.03 -28.07 -4.90
C ARG A 226 -8.59 -27.83 -5.37
N TRP A 227 -7.91 -26.84 -4.83
CA TRP A 227 -6.55 -26.51 -5.24
C TRP A 227 -5.55 -27.40 -4.52
N ASN A 228 -4.67 -28.02 -5.29
CA ASN A 228 -3.52 -28.74 -4.79
C ASN A 228 -2.24 -27.97 -5.14
N TYR A 229 -1.32 -27.88 -4.19
CA TYR A 229 -0.01 -27.26 -4.37
C TYR A 229 1.10 -28.28 -4.18
N ARG A 230 2.26 -28.05 -4.80
CA ARG A 230 3.43 -28.93 -4.59
C ARG A 230 4.21 -28.43 -3.38
N SER A 231 4.44 -29.29 -2.39
CA SER A 231 5.22 -28.96 -1.19
C SER A 231 6.63 -28.44 -1.50
N GLY A 232 7.23 -28.92 -2.59
CA GLY A 232 8.52 -28.45 -3.11
C GLY A 232 8.57 -26.93 -3.37
N GLU A 233 7.45 -26.29 -3.67
CA GLU A 233 7.36 -24.83 -3.89
C GLU A 233 7.58 -24.02 -2.59
N LEU A 234 7.44 -24.65 -1.42
CA LEU A 234 7.62 -24.02 -0.11
C LEU A 234 8.99 -24.32 0.52
N MET A 235 9.85 -25.12 -0.12
CA MET A 235 11.14 -25.55 0.44
C MET A 235 12.05 -24.37 0.82
N THR A 236 12.08 -23.31 0.00
CA THR A 236 12.87 -22.11 0.31
C THR A 236 12.35 -21.39 1.55
N LEU A 237 11.02 -21.32 1.71
CA LEU A 237 10.41 -20.71 2.89
C LEU A 237 10.65 -21.59 4.13
N TYR A 238 10.62 -22.92 3.98
CA TYR A 238 10.94 -23.86 5.04
C TYR A 238 12.39 -23.71 5.53
N ALA A 239 13.37 -23.62 4.62
CA ALA A 239 14.76 -23.37 4.98
C ALA A 239 14.91 -22.05 5.75
N LYS A 240 14.20 -21.00 5.32
CA LYS A 240 14.17 -19.70 6.03
C LYS A 240 13.48 -19.76 7.39
N ALA A 241 12.42 -20.56 7.54
CA ALA A 241 11.75 -20.79 8.81
C ALA A 241 12.69 -21.44 9.82
N LYS A 242 13.43 -22.46 9.39
CA LYS A 242 14.45 -23.13 10.22
C LYS A 242 15.54 -22.17 10.68
N ALA A 243 16.09 -21.38 9.76
CA ALA A 243 17.09 -20.36 10.09
C ALA A 243 16.54 -19.30 11.07
N HIS A 244 15.29 -18.88 10.88
CA HIS A 244 14.62 -17.94 11.79
C HIS A 244 14.43 -18.49 13.20
N GLU A 245 14.05 -19.76 13.32
CA GLU A 245 13.91 -20.46 14.60
C GLU A 245 15.25 -20.65 15.31
N ALA A 246 16.32 -20.89 14.55
CA ALA A 246 17.68 -20.90 15.06
C ALA A 246 18.18 -19.51 15.50
N GLY A 247 17.37 -18.45 15.33
CA GLY A 247 17.71 -17.08 15.72
C GLY A 247 18.68 -16.39 14.77
N GLU A 248 18.96 -16.98 13.61
CA GLU A 248 19.85 -16.40 12.60
C GLU A 248 19.34 -15.03 12.14
N LYS A 249 20.28 -14.20 11.66
CA LYS A 249 19.99 -12.88 11.09
C LYS A 249 20.65 -12.75 9.74
N VAL A 250 19.95 -12.07 8.83
CA VAL A 250 20.46 -11.76 7.50
C VAL A 250 20.72 -10.26 7.42
N GLU A 251 21.91 -9.90 6.96
CA GLU A 251 22.24 -8.50 6.70
C GLU A 251 21.62 -8.06 5.37
N PHE A 252 20.78 -7.02 5.45
CA PHE A 252 20.19 -6.40 4.27
C PHE A 252 20.14 -4.89 4.42
N GLY A 253 20.87 -4.17 3.55
CA GLY A 253 20.94 -2.71 3.58
C GLY A 253 21.53 -2.16 4.88
N GLY A 254 22.53 -2.85 5.46
CA GLY A 254 23.16 -2.49 6.73
C GLY A 254 22.30 -2.76 7.97
N LYS A 255 21.22 -3.54 7.84
CA LYS A 255 20.34 -3.93 8.95
C LYS A 255 20.30 -5.44 9.10
N GLN A 256 20.33 -5.90 10.35
CA GLN A 256 20.15 -7.31 10.71
C GLN A 256 18.65 -7.62 10.79
N LEU A 257 18.15 -8.43 9.85
CA LEU A 257 16.74 -8.79 9.74
C LEU A 257 16.51 -10.30 9.96
N SER A 258 15.25 -10.66 10.17
CA SER A 258 14.82 -12.06 10.13
C SER A 258 15.16 -12.69 8.76
N PRO A 259 15.56 -13.98 8.70
CA PRO A 259 15.69 -14.72 7.46
C PRO A 259 14.37 -14.85 6.68
N LEU A 260 13.23 -14.80 7.39
CA LEU A 260 11.89 -14.74 6.80
C LEU A 260 11.65 -13.39 6.10
N TYR A 261 10.69 -13.37 5.18
CA TYR A 261 10.45 -12.19 4.35
C TYR A 261 9.73 -11.10 5.15
N THR A 262 10.34 -9.92 5.26
CA THR A 262 9.81 -8.76 5.99
C THR A 262 9.50 -7.59 5.04
N PRO A 263 8.44 -7.70 4.21
CA PRO A 263 8.14 -6.73 3.17
C PRO A 263 7.63 -5.40 3.76
N LYS A 264 7.84 -4.33 2.99
CA LYS A 264 7.19 -3.04 3.22
C LYS A 264 5.73 -3.11 2.78
N ASN A 265 4.89 -2.22 3.30
CA ASN A 265 3.49 -2.12 2.89
C ASN A 265 3.36 -1.88 1.38
N ASP A 266 4.14 -0.94 0.84
CA ASP A 266 4.16 -0.63 -0.60
C ASP A 266 4.42 -1.89 -1.45
N THR A 267 5.32 -2.76 -1.00
CA THR A 267 5.61 -4.03 -1.69
C THR A 267 4.38 -4.93 -1.73
N LEU A 268 3.65 -5.10 -0.63
CA LEU A 268 2.45 -5.95 -0.58
C LEU A 268 1.29 -5.33 -1.36
N ILE A 269 1.09 -4.02 -1.24
CA ILE A 269 0.06 -3.29 -1.97
C ILE A 269 0.26 -3.45 -3.48
N SER A 270 1.47 -3.22 -3.99
CA SER A 270 1.76 -3.43 -5.41
C SER A 270 1.64 -4.89 -5.81
N LEU A 271 2.13 -5.81 -4.98
CA LEU A 271 2.18 -7.24 -5.31
C LEU A 271 0.80 -7.89 -5.40
N PHE A 272 -0.15 -7.46 -4.58
CA PHE A 272 -1.54 -7.93 -4.58
C PHE A 272 -2.49 -7.00 -5.34
N HIS A 273 -1.97 -5.95 -6.00
CA HIS A 273 -2.76 -4.93 -6.68
C HIS A 273 -3.89 -4.38 -5.79
N ILE A 274 -3.56 -4.04 -4.54
CA ILE A 274 -4.57 -3.58 -3.57
C ILE A 274 -5.01 -2.17 -3.91
N THR A 275 -6.29 -1.98 -4.18
CA THR A 275 -6.85 -0.68 -4.53
C THR A 275 -7.00 0.21 -3.29
N ASP A 276 -7.17 1.53 -3.48
CA ASP A 276 -7.39 2.44 -2.35
C ASP A 276 -8.69 2.13 -1.60
N ASP A 277 -9.74 1.69 -2.30
CA ASP A 277 -11.00 1.27 -1.67
C ASP A 277 -10.83 -0.01 -0.83
N GLU A 278 -10.00 -0.94 -1.29
CA GLU A 278 -9.63 -2.13 -0.52
C GLU A 278 -8.80 -1.73 0.71
N GLN A 279 -7.76 -0.90 0.53
CA GLN A 279 -6.91 -0.41 1.62
C GLN A 279 -7.74 0.26 2.74
N ARG A 280 -8.80 1.00 2.40
CA ARG A 280 -9.71 1.61 3.40
C ARG A 280 -10.37 0.60 4.33
N LYS A 281 -10.53 -0.65 3.90
CA LYS A 281 -11.11 -1.76 4.67
C LYS A 281 -10.06 -2.62 5.39
N LEU A 282 -8.77 -2.44 5.07
CA LEU A 282 -7.65 -3.15 5.69
C LEU A 282 -7.10 -2.42 6.92
N ARG A 283 -6.47 -3.15 7.84
CA ARG A 283 -5.94 -2.61 9.10
C ARG A 283 -4.53 -2.05 8.95
N THR A 284 -3.63 -2.81 8.32
CA THR A 284 -2.19 -2.52 8.26
C THR A 284 -1.65 -2.35 6.84
N LEU A 285 -2.20 -3.05 5.85
CA LEU A 285 -1.82 -2.96 4.43
C LEU A 285 -2.38 -1.70 3.78
N ILE A 286 -1.89 -0.55 4.23
CA ILE A 286 -2.28 0.78 3.74
C ILE A 286 -1.05 1.57 3.30
N SER A 287 -1.26 2.44 2.32
CA SER A 287 -0.25 3.38 1.82
C SER A 287 0.14 4.39 2.91
N ARG A 288 1.29 5.05 2.71
CA ARG A 288 1.75 6.10 3.64
C ARG A 288 0.76 7.26 3.74
N ASP A 289 0.14 7.62 2.62
CA ASP A 289 -0.80 8.73 2.55
C ASP A 289 -2.08 8.40 3.31
N MET A 290 -2.61 7.19 3.12
CA MET A 290 -3.78 6.71 3.87
C MET A 290 -3.48 6.54 5.36
N ALA A 291 -2.29 6.07 5.72
CA ALA A 291 -1.87 6.01 7.13
C ALA A 291 -1.84 7.41 7.77
N THR A 292 -1.40 8.41 7.01
CA THR A 292 -1.35 9.82 7.44
C THR A 292 -2.76 10.40 7.57
N GLU A 293 -3.65 10.15 6.61
CA GLU A 293 -5.07 10.52 6.66
C GLU A 293 -5.75 9.95 7.92
N ARG A 294 -5.65 8.63 8.12
CA ARG A 294 -6.22 7.96 9.31
C ARG A 294 -5.66 8.49 10.62
N ARG A 295 -4.37 8.86 10.64
CA ARG A 295 -3.77 9.47 11.83
C ARG A 295 -4.35 10.85 12.10
N ARG A 296 -4.42 11.72 11.09
CA ARG A 296 -5.01 13.07 11.20
C ARG A 296 -6.46 13.01 11.68
N ASP A 297 -7.24 12.07 11.16
CA ASP A 297 -8.63 11.87 11.60
C ASP A 297 -8.73 11.42 13.06
N ARG A 298 -7.87 10.50 13.50
CA ARG A 298 -7.80 10.08 14.91
C ARG A 298 -7.38 11.21 15.82
N ASP A 299 -6.37 11.99 15.41
CA ASP A 299 -5.88 13.13 16.17
C ASP A 299 -6.98 14.21 16.27
N ARG A 300 -7.70 14.50 15.18
CA ARG A 300 -8.88 15.39 15.18
C ARG A 300 -9.95 14.91 16.16
N LYS A 301 -10.36 13.64 16.08
CA LYS A 301 -11.37 13.06 16.98
C LYS A 301 -10.92 13.09 18.44
N ARG A 302 -9.64 12.82 18.71
CA ARG A 302 -9.05 12.88 20.05
C ARG A 302 -9.06 14.31 20.60
N ASP A 303 -8.73 15.29 19.77
CA ASP A 303 -8.74 16.70 20.17
C ASP A 303 -10.17 17.22 20.39
N GLU A 304 -11.12 16.82 19.54
CA GLU A 304 -12.55 17.08 19.78
C GLU A 304 -13.03 16.47 21.10
N ALA A 305 -12.70 15.20 21.37
CA ALA A 305 -13.06 14.54 22.62
C ALA A 305 -12.43 15.23 23.84
N ARG A 306 -11.15 15.65 23.73
CA ARG A 306 -10.46 16.41 24.78
C ARG A 306 -11.14 17.75 25.03
N ARG A 307 -11.52 18.48 23.97
CA ARG A 307 -12.25 19.74 24.08
C ARG A 307 -13.61 19.55 24.75
N ARG A 308 -14.37 18.52 24.35
CA ARG A 308 -15.66 18.18 24.99
C ARG A 308 -15.48 17.83 26.47
N ALA A 309 -14.46 17.03 26.82
CA ALA A 309 -14.16 16.69 28.21
C ALA A 309 -13.73 17.91 29.05
N ALA A 310 -13.10 18.90 28.42
CA ALA A 310 -12.75 20.18 29.04
C ALA A 310 -13.92 21.19 29.10
N GLY A 311 -15.15 20.76 28.76
CA GLY A 311 -16.36 21.60 28.84
C GLY A 311 -16.56 22.54 27.64
N ALA A 312 -15.83 22.37 26.55
CA ALA A 312 -16.08 23.14 25.34
C ALA A 312 -17.45 22.75 24.75
N VAL A 313 -18.36 23.71 24.76
CA VAL A 313 -19.73 23.56 24.25
C VAL A 313 -19.68 23.39 22.73
N ASP A 314 -20.46 22.46 22.18
CA ASP A 314 -20.54 22.25 20.74
C ASP A 314 -20.95 23.55 20.03
N ARG A 315 -20.45 23.76 18.80
CA ARG A 315 -20.67 24.99 18.06
C ARG A 315 -22.15 25.28 17.85
N ALA A 316 -22.97 24.25 17.59
CA ALA A 316 -24.41 24.43 17.43
C ALA A 316 -25.07 24.90 18.74
N THR A 317 -24.62 24.35 19.87
CA THR A 317 -25.13 24.72 21.20
C THR A 317 -24.64 26.11 21.63
N TYR A 318 -23.40 26.48 21.30
CA TYR A 318 -22.86 27.83 21.50
C TYR A 318 -23.60 28.86 20.64
N GLU A 319 -23.85 28.54 19.37
CA GLU A 319 -24.59 29.42 18.45
C GLU A 319 -26.07 29.54 18.83
N ALA A 320 -26.69 28.48 19.37
CA ALA A 320 -28.06 28.52 19.91
C ALA A 320 -28.14 29.40 21.18
N ASN A 321 -27.12 29.34 22.04
CA ASN A 321 -27.02 30.17 23.24
C ASN A 321 -26.37 31.55 23.00
N SER A 322 -26.08 31.90 21.73
CA SER A 322 -25.53 33.20 21.40
C SER A 322 -26.57 34.28 21.70
N ALA A 323 -26.12 35.36 22.36
CA ALA A 323 -26.96 36.54 22.59
C ALA A 323 -27.55 37.09 21.28
N SER A 324 -26.91 36.85 20.13
CA SER A 324 -27.45 37.22 18.81
C SER A 324 -28.73 36.47 18.42
N ARG A 325 -28.87 35.24 18.89
CA ARG A 325 -30.01 34.35 18.59
C ARG A 325 -31.08 34.42 19.68
N GLN A 326 -30.68 34.49 20.96
CA GLN A 326 -31.59 34.64 22.09
C GLN A 326 -32.17 36.05 22.24
N LYS A 327 -31.51 37.06 21.64
CA LYS A 327 -31.91 38.48 21.66
C LYS A 327 -32.42 39.00 23.01
N PRO A 328 -31.68 38.81 24.12
CA PRO A 328 -32.15 39.16 25.46
C PRO A 328 -32.50 40.65 25.63
N TRP A 329 -31.95 41.55 24.80
CA TRP A 329 -32.29 42.98 24.82
C TRP A 329 -33.74 43.30 24.44
N GLU A 330 -34.42 42.41 23.69
CA GLU A 330 -35.84 42.59 23.36
C GLU A 330 -36.71 42.49 24.62
N ALA A 331 -36.38 41.60 25.56
CA ALA A 331 -37.08 41.46 26.84
C ALA A 331 -36.91 42.68 27.77
N PHE A 332 -35.82 43.43 27.60
CA PHE A 332 -35.56 44.68 28.33
C PHE A 332 -36.02 45.94 27.55
N GLY A 333 -36.66 45.77 26.39
CA GLY A 333 -37.14 46.89 25.57
C GLY A 333 -36.04 47.83 25.07
N MET A 334 -34.80 47.35 24.92
CA MET A 334 -33.64 48.18 24.54
C MET A 334 -32.93 47.68 23.28
N SER A 335 -32.13 48.54 22.65
CA SER A 335 -31.35 48.16 21.47
C SER A 335 -30.16 47.26 21.83
N ARG A 336 -29.77 46.37 20.91
CA ARG A 336 -28.59 45.49 21.04
C ARG A 336 -27.35 46.25 21.51
N ALA A 337 -27.05 47.40 20.89
CA ALA A 337 -25.87 48.20 21.24
C ALA A 337 -25.94 48.72 22.69
N SER A 338 -27.13 49.11 23.15
CA SER A 338 -27.34 49.57 24.52
C SER A 338 -27.14 48.45 25.54
N TRP A 339 -27.61 47.23 25.25
CA TRP A 339 -27.45 46.06 26.12
C TRP A 339 -25.99 45.63 26.31
N TYR A 340 -25.18 45.67 25.24
CA TYR A 340 -23.74 45.42 25.36
C TYR A 340 -23.01 46.51 26.17
N ARG A 341 -23.40 47.79 26.02
CA ARG A 341 -22.84 48.90 26.83
C ARG A 341 -23.25 48.81 28.29
N ALA A 342 -24.45 48.33 28.59
CA ALA A 342 -24.97 48.13 29.94
C ALA A 342 -24.37 46.90 30.66
N GLY A 343 -23.38 46.22 30.07
CA GLY A 343 -22.68 45.11 30.72
C GLY A 343 -23.37 43.75 30.62
N LYS A 344 -24.29 43.56 29.66
CA LYS A 344 -25.03 42.30 29.42
C LYS A 344 -25.90 41.85 30.62
N PRO A 345 -26.85 42.69 31.07
CA PRO A 345 -27.77 42.30 32.14
C PRO A 345 -28.58 41.06 31.74
N MET A 346 -28.70 40.09 32.66
CA MET A 346 -29.50 38.88 32.50
C MET A 346 -30.90 39.11 33.10
N PRO A 347 -31.98 38.60 32.46
CA PRO A 347 -33.32 38.68 33.04
C PRO A 347 -33.36 37.93 34.38
N ALA A 348 -34.07 38.48 35.36
CA ALA A 348 -34.19 37.87 36.68
C ALA A 348 -34.81 36.47 36.54
N CYS A 349 -34.06 35.44 36.93
CA CYS A 349 -34.59 34.08 37.02
C CYS A 349 -35.61 34.08 38.17
N GLU A 350 -36.86 33.72 37.91
CA GLU A 350 -37.87 33.53 38.95
C GLU A 350 -37.43 32.41 39.89
N THR A 351 -36.74 32.78 40.98
CA THR A 351 -36.51 31.87 42.10
C THR A 351 -37.85 31.62 42.76
N GLY A 352 -38.38 30.41 42.58
CA GLY A 352 -39.52 29.90 43.32
C GLY A 352 -39.36 30.14 44.82
N SER A 353 -40.42 30.67 45.41
CA SER A 353 -40.57 30.96 46.84
C SER A 353 -40.05 29.84 47.74
N SER A 354 -38.98 30.11 48.49
CA SER A 354 -38.65 29.33 49.70
C SER A 354 -39.57 29.78 50.84
N PRO A 355 -40.38 28.90 51.44
CA PRO A 355 -41.10 29.24 52.66
C PRO A 355 -40.11 29.19 53.84
N ILE A 356 -39.98 30.31 54.52
CA ILE A 356 -39.39 30.40 55.86
C ILE A 356 -40.39 29.75 56.81
N THR A 357 -40.02 28.64 57.44
CA THR A 357 -40.73 28.13 58.62
C THR A 357 -39.79 28.20 59.82
N ALA A 358 -40.07 29.15 60.71
CA ALA A 358 -39.44 29.29 62.01
C ALA A 358 -40.27 28.59 63.11
N ALA A 359 -39.56 28.17 64.16
CA ALA A 359 -40.02 27.58 65.44
C ALA A 359 -40.43 26.08 65.39
N LYS A 360 -40.04 25.21 66.33
CA LYS A 360 -39.67 25.40 67.74
C LYS A 360 -38.85 24.17 68.20
N VAL A 361 -37.74 24.38 68.91
CA VAL A 361 -36.96 23.32 69.55
C VAL A 361 -37.52 23.11 70.96
N ASP A 362 -38.17 21.97 71.22
CA ASP A 362 -38.47 21.52 72.57
C ASP A 362 -37.29 20.69 73.10
N ARG A 363 -36.65 21.19 74.16
CA ARG A 363 -35.80 20.42 75.06
C ARG A 363 -36.71 19.62 76.01
N LYS A 364 -36.50 18.32 76.11
CA LYS A 364 -36.85 17.55 77.31
C LYS A 364 -35.58 16.97 77.92
N ALA A 365 -35.53 17.16 79.24
CA ALA A 365 -34.55 16.63 80.18
C ALA A 365 -34.63 15.11 80.32
#